data_AF-A0A1G0H7H5-F1
#
_entry.id   AF-A0A1G0H7H5-F1
#
_cell.length_a   1.000
_cell.length_b   1.000
_cell.length_c   1.000
_cell.angle_alpha   90.00
_cell.angle_beta   90.00
_cell.angle_gamma   90.00
#
_symmetry.space_group_name_H-M   'P 1'
#
loop_
_entity.id
_entity.type
_entity.pdbx_description
1 polymer ?
#
loop_
_entity_poly.entity_id
_entity_poly.type
_entity_poly.pdbx_seq_one_letter_code
_entity_poly.pdbx_strand_id
1 'polypeptide(L)'
;MALAALRLKGYRANNRYVVFQVLPFTLDVGPEVWRVLSKCHDKRNLAEYEGHCEMDVRLLNELITAAYVLSNKLNLLFKKRL
;
A
#
# COMPACT_ATOMS: atom_id res chain seq x y z
N MET A 1 -2.05 -2.59 6.02
CA MET A 1 -1.74 -1.20 6.46
C MET A 1 -2.62 -0.15 5.77
N ALA A 2 -2.66 -0.08 4.43
CA ALA A 2 -3.52 0.87 3.71
C ALA A 2 -5.02 0.75 4.06
N LEU A 3 -5.55 -0.47 4.22
CA LEU A 3 -6.92 -0.69 4.69
C LEU A 3 -7.18 -0.16 6.11
N ALA A 4 -6.17 -0.19 6.99
CA ALA A 4 -6.30 0.32 8.36
C ALA A 4 -6.43 1.84 8.37
N ALA A 5 -5.63 2.54 7.55
CA ALA A 5 -5.74 3.99 7.36
C ALA A 5 -7.13 4.40 6.84
N LEU A 6 -7.70 3.62 5.91
CA LEU A 6 -9.05 3.87 5.40
C LEU A 6 -10.13 3.71 6.46
N ARG A 7 -10.09 2.61 7.22
CA ARG A 7 -11.04 2.36 8.31
C ARG A 7 -11.00 3.48 9.35
N LEU A 8 -9.82 4.02 9.67
CA LEU A 8 -9.67 5.14 10.61
C LEU A 8 -10.30 6.45 10.13
N LYS A 9 -10.43 6.61 8.81
CA LYS A 9 -11.07 7.74 8.15
C LYS A 9 -12.55 7.47 7.81
N GLY A 10 -13.10 6.35 8.28
CA GLY A 10 -14.51 5.97 8.08
C GLY A 10 -14.81 5.27 6.76
N TYR A 11 -13.80 5.01 5.91
CA TYR A 11 -13.99 4.36 4.62
C TYR A 11 -13.97 2.83 4.74
N ARG A 12 -14.92 2.18 4.03
CA ARG A 12 -15.00 0.72 3.91
C ARG A 12 -14.81 0.28 2.46
N ALA A 13 -13.55 0.15 2.04
CA ALA A 13 -13.22 -0.32 0.69
C ALA A 13 -13.19 -1.85 0.64
N ASN A 14 -13.95 -2.45 -0.28
CA ASN A 14 -13.93 -3.88 -0.56
C ASN A 14 -12.96 -4.25 -1.70
N ASN A 15 -12.52 -3.27 -2.49
CA ASN A 15 -11.58 -3.47 -3.60
C ASN A 15 -10.19 -2.94 -3.24
N ARG A 16 -9.17 -3.79 -3.41
CA ARG A 16 -7.76 -3.56 -3.10
C ARG A 16 -7.14 -2.43 -3.94
N TYR A 17 -7.63 -2.23 -5.17
CA TYR A 17 -7.20 -1.12 -6.03
C TYR A 17 -7.65 0.23 -5.47
N VAL A 18 -8.89 0.31 -4.99
CA VAL A 18 -9.43 1.52 -4.35
C VAL A 18 -8.61 1.86 -3.11
N VAL A 19 -8.12 0.85 -2.39
CA VAL A 19 -7.31 1.03 -1.18
C VAL A 19 -5.98 1.74 -1.46
N PHE A 20 -5.38 1.58 -2.64
CA PHE A 20 -4.15 2.29 -3.01
C PHE A 20 -4.41 3.69 -3.56
N GLN A 21 -5.48 3.89 -4.33
CA GLN A 21 -5.82 5.19 -4.92
C GLN A 21 -6.18 6.27 -3.90
N VAL A 22 -6.67 5.86 -2.72
CA VAL A 22 -7.07 6.74 -1.62
C VAL A 22 -5.93 7.03 -0.63
N LEU A 23 -4.76 6.40 -0.79
CA LEU A 23 -3.60 6.64 0.07
C LEU A 23 -3.14 8.11 0.09
N PRO A 24 -3.10 8.85 -1.03
CA PRO A 24 -2.77 10.27 -1.03
C PRO A 24 -3.73 11.09 -0.15
N PHE A 25 -5.02 10.79 -0.21
CA PHE A 25 -6.05 11.54 0.52
C PHE A 25 -6.15 11.15 2.00
N THR A 26 -5.66 9.97 2.38
CA THR A 26 -5.79 9.45 3.76
C THR A 26 -4.52 9.56 4.58
N LEU A 27 -3.35 9.32 3.97
CA LEU A 27 -2.04 9.32 4.62
C LEU A 27 -1.07 10.35 4.04
N ASP A 28 -1.49 11.15 3.05
CA ASP A 28 -0.63 12.17 2.42
C ASP A 28 0.70 11.55 1.94
N VAL A 29 0.58 10.47 1.17
CA VAL A 29 1.70 9.78 0.53
C VAL A 29 1.62 9.96 -0.98
N GLY A 30 2.77 10.23 -1.60
CA GLY A 30 2.84 10.56 -3.01
C GLY A 30 2.69 9.34 -3.93
N PRO A 31 2.64 9.58 -5.25
CA PRO A 31 2.48 8.54 -6.26
C PRO A 31 3.59 7.48 -6.27
N GLU A 32 4.78 7.84 -5.82
CA GLU A 32 5.92 6.92 -5.68
C GLU A 32 5.62 5.73 -4.75
N VAL A 33 4.81 5.92 -3.69
CA VAL A 33 4.51 4.86 -2.72
C VAL A 33 3.40 3.94 -3.23
N TRP A 34 2.27 4.51 -3.67
CA TRP A 34 1.12 3.66 -4.04
C TRP A 34 1.33 2.91 -5.36
N ARG A 35 2.14 3.45 -6.29
CA ARG A 35 2.48 2.75 -7.54
C ARG A 35 3.27 1.47 -7.30
N VAL A 36 4.21 1.48 -6.34
CA VAL A 36 4.97 0.28 -5.95
C VAL A 36 4.02 -0.80 -5.43
N LEU A 37 3.07 -0.42 -4.57
CA LEU A 37 2.08 -1.35 -4.02
C LEU A 37 1.16 -1.92 -5.10
N SER A 38 0.74 -1.10 -6.07
CA SER A 38 -0.05 -1.55 -7.23
C SER A 38 0.73 -2.56 -8.06
N LYS A 39 1.98 -2.24 -8.42
CA LYS A 39 2.83 -3.12 -9.22
C LYS A 39 3.10 -4.46 -8.52
N CYS A 40 3.34 -4.45 -7.21
CA CYS A 40 3.52 -5.67 -6.44
C CYS A 40 2.24 -6.50 -6.37
N HIS A 41 1.07 -5.85 -6.28
CA HIS A 41 -0.21 -6.53 -6.31
C HIS A 41 -0.47 -7.21 -7.67
N ASP A 42 -0.17 -6.53 -8.77
CA ASP A 42 -0.32 -7.09 -10.12
C ASP A 42 0.63 -8.29 -10.32
N LYS A 43 1.90 -8.19 -9.89
CA LYS A 43 2.84 -9.33 -9.91
C LYS A 43 2.37 -10.51 -9.05
N ARG A 44 1.81 -10.26 -7.86
CA ARG A 44 1.24 -11.31 -7.01
C ARG A 44 0.07 -12.01 -7.70
N ASN A 45 -0.80 -11.25 -8.37
CA ASN A 45 -1.91 -11.80 -9.13
C ASN A 45 -1.40 -12.64 -10.31
N LEU A 46 -0.41 -12.16 -11.06
CA LEU A 46 0.21 -12.91 -12.15
C LEU A 46 0.78 -14.24 -11.67
N ALA A 47 1.50 -14.24 -10.54
CA ALA A 47 2.04 -15.46 -9.96
C ALA A 47 0.94 -16.43 -9.49
N GLU A 48 -0.12 -15.92 -8.88
CA GLU A 48 -1.24 -16.73 -8.35
C GLU A 48 -2.12 -17.32 -9.47
N TYR A 49 -2.39 -16.54 -10.53
CA TYR A 49 -3.33 -16.93 -11.59
C TYR A 49 -2.65 -17.53 -12.83
N GLU A 50 -1.42 -17.15 -13.13
CA GLU A 50 -0.69 -17.59 -14.34
C GLU A 50 0.55 -18.43 -14.02
N GLY A 51 0.88 -18.62 -12.73
CA GLY A 51 2.04 -19.42 -12.30
C GLY A 51 3.40 -18.77 -12.58
N HIS A 52 3.42 -17.55 -13.13
CA HIS A 52 4.64 -16.81 -13.41
C HIS A 52 5.18 -16.11 -12.16
N CYS A 53 6.12 -16.75 -11.47
CA CYS A 53 6.82 -16.18 -10.33
C CYS A 53 8.24 -15.73 -10.74
N GLU A 54 8.39 -14.43 -11.01
CA GLU A 54 9.70 -13.82 -11.22
C GLU A 54 10.04 -12.91 -10.03
N MET A 55 11.08 -13.30 -9.29
CA MET A 55 11.56 -12.54 -8.13
C MET A 55 12.39 -11.34 -8.58
N ASP A 56 11.83 -10.15 -8.39
CA ASP A 56 12.53 -8.89 -8.62
C ASP A 56 13.00 -8.32 -7.28
N VAL A 57 14.27 -8.52 -6.97
CA VAL A 57 14.89 -8.08 -5.70
C VAL A 57 14.80 -6.56 -5.53
N ARG A 58 14.87 -5.81 -6.63
CA ARG A 58 14.72 -4.35 -6.58
C ARG A 58 13.29 -3.98 -6.20
N LEU A 59 12.29 -4.60 -6.85
CA LEU A 59 10.89 -4.36 -6.52
C LEU A 59 10.57 -4.79 -5.07
N LEU A 60 11.18 -5.87 -4.58
CA LEU A 60 11.04 -6.28 -3.18
C LEU A 60 11.57 -5.21 -2.21
N ASN A 61 12.75 -4.65 -2.47
CA ASN A 61 13.31 -3.58 -1.66
C ASN A 61 12.45 -2.30 -1.71
N GLU A 62 11.92 -1.96 -2.89
CA GLU A 62 10.98 -0.86 -3.06
C GLU A 62 9.68 -1.10 -2.26
N LEU A 63 9.16 -2.33 -2.27
CA LEU A 63 7.97 -2.71 -1.50
C LEU A 63 8.18 -2.59 0.01
N ILE A 64 9.32 -3.08 0.51
CA ILE A 64 9.68 -2.96 1.93
C ILE A 64 9.77 -1.48 2.33
N THR A 65 10.42 -0.65 1.49
CA THR A 65 10.53 0.79 1.73
C THR A 65 9.16 1.47 1.77
N ALA A 66 8.29 1.16 0.81
CA ALA A 66 6.91 1.67 0.78
C ALA A 66 6.11 1.26 2.03
N ALA A 67 6.30 0.03 2.51
CA ALA A 67 5.68 -0.46 3.73
C ALA A 67 6.15 0.31 4.98
N TYR A 68 7.44 0.62 5.09
CA TYR A 68 7.97 1.46 6.17
C TYR A 68 7.41 2.88 6.14
N VAL A 69 7.33 3.52 4.97
CA VAL A 69 6.73 4.85 4.81
C VAL A 69 5.28 4.87 5.32
N LEU A 70 4.48 3.87 4.89
CA LEU A 70 3.09 3.74 5.34
C LEU A 70 2.98 3.53 6.85
N SER A 71 3.82 2.67 7.42
CA SER A 71 3.83 2.41 8.87
C SER A 71 4.15 3.68 9.67
N ASN A 72 5.17 4.44 9.24
CA ASN A 72 5.55 5.69 9.89
C ASN A 72 4.45 6.75 9.80
N LYS A 73 3.85 6.95 8.63
CA LYS A 73 2.72 7.89 8.44
C LYS A 73 1.52 7.50 9.30
N LEU A 74 1.21 6.21 9.39
CA LEU A 74 0.14 5.69 10.22
C LEU A 74 0.40 5.92 11.71
N ASN A 75 1.61 5.66 12.19
CA ASN A 75 2.01 5.92 13.57
C ASN A 75 1.95 7.42 13.92
N LEU A 76 2.37 8.29 13.02
CA LEU A 76 2.24 9.75 13.18
C LEU A 76 0.77 10.17 13.25
N LEU A 77 -0.08 9.60 12.41
CA LEU A 77 -1.53 9.85 12.44
C LEU A 77 -2.14 9.42 13.78
N PHE A 78 -1.74 8.26 14.32
CA PHE A 78 -2.18 7.80 15.63
C PHE A 78 -1.72 8.71 16.77
N LYS A 79 -0.44 9.13 16.77
CA LYS A 79 0.10 10.05 17.79
C LYS A 79 -0.55 11.43 17.80
N LYS A 80 -0.97 11.97 16.64
CA LYS A 80 -1.65 13.26 16.55
C LYS A 80 -3.09 13.25 17.11
N ARG A 81 -3.64 12.06 17.39
CA ARG A 81 -5.04 11.86 17.77
C ARG A 81 -5.21 11.57 19.28
N LEU A 82 -4.10 11.42 20.01
CA LEU A 82 -3.97 11.35 21.46
C LEU A 82 -3.40 12.69 21.97
#